data_AF-A0A377M6A0-F1
#
_entry.id   AF-A0A377M6A0-F1
#
_cell.length_a   1.000
_cell.length_b   1.000
_cell.length_c   1.000
_cell.angle_alpha   90.00
_cell.angle_beta   90.00
_cell.angle_gamma   90.00
#
_symmetry.space_group_name_H-M   'P 1'
#
loop_
_entity.id
_entity.type
_entity.pdbx_description
1 polymer ?
#
loop_
_entity_poly.entity_id
_entity_poly.type
_entity_poly.pdbx_seq_one_letter_code
_entity_poly.pdbx_strand_id
1 'polypeptide(L)'
;MISAVWAPENTLILIDGKPVTSRNSIRLGWRGERDTRGDTGWVPPEMIERIEVIRGPAAARYGNGAAGGVVNIITKKFDDQWHGSWNTYLNAALNTRMKVPQNAPTSA
;
A
#
# COMPACT_ATOMS: atom_id res chain seq x y z
N MET A 1 -22.20 -2.37 1.71
CA MET A 1 -21.53 -3.57 1.14
C MET A 1 -20.89 -3.13 -0.17
N ILE A 2 -19.59 -2.88 -0.20
CA ILE A 2 -18.86 -2.52 -1.43
C ILE A 2 -17.76 -3.56 -1.61
N SER A 3 -18.02 -4.53 -2.46
CA SER A 3 -17.02 -5.50 -2.93
C SER A 3 -17.16 -5.60 -4.45
N ALA A 4 -16.05 -5.85 -5.13
CA ALA A 4 -15.88 -5.99 -6.57
C ALA A 4 -15.69 -4.69 -7.40
N VAL A 5 -14.46 -4.16 -7.38
CA VAL A 5 -13.85 -3.51 -8.57
C VAL A 5 -12.40 -3.99 -8.82
N TRP A 6 -11.80 -4.77 -7.91
CA TRP A 6 -10.40 -5.18 -8.01
C TRP A 6 -10.23 -6.63 -7.60
N ALA A 7 -10.08 -7.53 -8.58
CA ALA A 7 -9.49 -8.83 -8.32
C ALA A 7 -7.95 -8.65 -8.33
N PRO A 8 -7.22 -8.99 -7.25
CA PRO A 8 -5.76 -8.82 -7.17
C PRO A 8 -4.99 -9.48 -8.33
N GLU A 9 -5.59 -10.51 -8.92
CA GLU A 9 -5.03 -11.34 -9.97
C GLU A 9 -5.01 -10.65 -11.34
N ASN A 10 -5.89 -9.67 -11.55
CA ASN A 10 -6.00 -8.91 -12.80
C ASN A 10 -5.38 -7.51 -12.71
N THR A 11 -4.57 -7.26 -11.69
CA THR A 11 -3.84 -5.99 -11.53
C THR A 11 -2.36 -6.21 -11.80
N LEU A 12 -1.87 -5.63 -12.89
CA LEU A 12 -0.44 -5.65 -13.23
C LEU A 12 0.29 -4.64 -12.36
N ILE A 13 1.34 -5.08 -11.67
CA ILE A 13 2.22 -4.21 -10.88
C ILE A 13 3.51 -3.99 -11.66
N LEU A 14 3.87 -2.71 -11.81
CA LEU A 14 5.13 -2.27 -12.41
C LEU A 14 5.97 -1.55 -11.35
N ILE A 15 7.29 -1.71 -11.42
CA ILE A 15 8.26 -0.87 -10.73
C ILE A 15 9.09 -0.18 -11.81
N ASP A 16 9.05 1.15 -11.85
CA ASP A 16 9.74 1.97 -12.85
C ASP A 16 9.44 1.53 -14.29
N GLY A 17 8.18 1.15 -14.55
CA GLY A 17 7.72 0.65 -15.86
C GLY A 17 8.10 -0.80 -16.17
N LYS A 18 8.84 -1.49 -15.30
CA LYS A 18 9.18 -2.91 -15.46
C LYS A 18 8.17 -3.80 -14.72
N PRO A 19 7.64 -4.85 -15.36
CA PRO A 19 6.64 -5.71 -14.74
C PRO A 19 7.23 -6.54 -13.61
N VAL A 20 6.55 -6.54 -12.47
CA VAL A 20 6.87 -7.40 -11.33
C VAL A 20 6.03 -8.66 -11.44
N THR A 21 6.69 -9.79 -11.65
CA THR A 21 6.04 -11.11 -11.76
C THR A 21 6.39 -12.02 -10.59
N SER A 22 6.96 -11.47 -9.50
CA SER A 22 7.47 -12.25 -8.37
C SER A 22 6.38 -13.11 -7.73
N ARG A 23 5.12 -12.67 -7.71
CA ARG A 23 3.98 -13.50 -7.29
C ARG A 23 3.87 -14.83 -8.05
N ASN A 24 4.27 -14.87 -9.33
CA ASN A 24 4.16 -16.05 -10.19
C ASN A 24 5.09 -17.21 -9.78
N SER A 25 6.09 -16.94 -8.93
CA SER A 25 6.98 -17.96 -8.37
C SER A 25 6.27 -18.91 -7.39
N ILE A 26 5.12 -18.50 -6.85
CA ILE A 26 4.32 -19.32 -5.92
C ILE A 26 3.26 -20.09 -6.72
N ARG A 27 2.90 -21.30 -6.30
CA ARG A 27 1.89 -22.09 -7.03
C ARG A 27 0.50 -21.47 -6.87
N LEU A 28 -0.25 -21.33 -7.95
CA LEU A 28 -1.67 -21.00 -7.90
C LEU A 28 -2.46 -22.23 -7.44
N GLY A 29 -3.20 -22.11 -6.34
CA GLY A 29 -4.09 -23.15 -5.86
C GLY A 29 -5.32 -23.32 -6.77
N TRP A 30 -5.98 -24.48 -6.68
CA TRP A 30 -7.19 -24.78 -7.45
C TRP A 30 -8.33 -23.76 -7.25
N ARG A 31 -8.36 -23.09 -6.09
CA ARG A 31 -9.36 -22.07 -5.74
C ARG A 31 -8.91 -20.63 -6.05
N GLY A 32 -7.84 -20.43 -6.82
CA GLY A 32 -7.26 -19.10 -7.08
C GLY A 32 -6.41 -18.53 -5.94
N GLU A 33 -6.32 -19.24 -4.80
CA GLU A 33 -5.49 -18.82 -3.68
C GLU A 33 -4.00 -18.91 -4.02
N ARG A 34 -3.22 -17.93 -3.57
CA ARG A 34 -1.77 -17.89 -3.74
C ARG A 34 -1.20 -17.37 -2.44
N ASP A 35 -0.34 -18.17 -1.80
CA ASP A 35 0.28 -17.84 -0.52
C ASP A 35 1.41 -16.80 -0.69
N THR A 36 1.04 -15.64 -1.22
CA THR A 36 1.89 -14.49 -1.50
C THR A 36 1.30 -13.26 -0.83
N ARG A 37 2.15 -12.38 -0.31
CA ARG A 37 1.74 -11.06 0.19
C ARG A 37 1.42 -10.06 -0.95
N GLY A 38 1.50 -10.51 -2.21
CA GLY A 38 1.38 -9.67 -3.40
C GLY A 38 2.72 -9.02 -3.79
N ASP A 39 2.70 -8.20 -4.85
CA ASP A 39 3.90 -7.51 -5.36
C ASP A 39 3.96 -6.02 -4.99
N THR A 40 3.15 -5.55 -4.05
CA THR A 40 3.16 -4.15 -3.60
C THR A 40 4.26 -3.85 -2.58
N GLY A 41 4.89 -4.88 -1.98
CA GLY A 41 5.86 -4.75 -0.89
C GLY A 41 7.33 -4.68 -1.29
N TRP A 42 7.65 -4.68 -2.58
CA TRP A 42 9.04 -4.71 -3.07
C TRP A 42 9.78 -3.39 -2.88
N VAL A 43 9.07 -2.27 -2.69
CA VAL A 43 9.64 -0.94 -2.56
C VAL A 43 9.26 -0.36 -1.20
N PRO A 44 10.24 0.03 -0.36
CA PRO A 44 9.95 0.75 0.88
C PRO A 44 9.18 2.05 0.58
N PRO A 45 8.13 2.39 1.34
CA PRO A 45 7.30 3.56 1.04
C PRO A 45 8.08 4.88 1.01
N GLU A 46 9.21 4.95 1.72
CA GLU A 46 10.10 6.11 1.75
C GLU A 46 10.84 6.35 0.44
N MET A 47 11.04 5.30 -0.35
CA MET A 47 11.74 5.34 -1.64
C MET A 47 10.81 5.61 -2.82
N ILE A 48 9.50 5.64 -2.59
CA ILE A 48 8.50 5.90 -3.63
C ILE A 48 8.47 7.41 -3.91
N GLU A 49 8.62 7.78 -5.17
CA GLU A 49 8.41 9.15 -5.66
C GLU A 49 6.92 9.40 -5.90
N ARG A 50 6.28 8.48 -6.64
CA ARG A 50 4.83 8.52 -6.90
C ARG A 50 4.30 7.14 -7.30
N ILE A 51 2.98 6.99 -7.27
CA ILE A 51 2.27 5.80 -7.73
C ILE A 51 1.27 6.22 -8.81
N GLU A 52 1.37 5.60 -9.98
CA GLU A 52 0.45 5.81 -11.08
C GLU A 52 -0.56 4.65 -11.13
N VAL A 53 -1.85 4.97 -11.04
CA VAL A 53 -2.94 3.98 -11.06
C VAL A 53 -3.78 4.19 -12.31
N ILE A 54 -3.76 3.21 -13.21
CA ILE A 54 -4.49 3.23 -14.47
C ILE A 54 -5.59 2.17 -14.42
N ARG A 55 -6.84 2.59 -14.67
CA ARG A 55 -8.03 1.76 -14.52
C ARG A 55 -8.69 1.48 -15.87
N GLY A 56 -9.25 0.28 -16.01
CA GLY A 56 -10.08 -0.09 -17.15
C GLY A 56 -9.34 -0.05 -18.50
N PRO A 57 -9.97 0.38 -19.60
CA PRO A 57 -9.43 0.21 -20.95
C PRO A 57 -8.09 0.92 -21.18
N ALA A 58 -7.80 1.97 -20.42
CA ALA A 58 -6.52 2.67 -20.48
C ALA A 58 -5.32 1.80 -20.03
N ALA A 59 -5.57 0.77 -19.22
CA ALA A 59 -4.56 -0.17 -18.73
C ALA A 59 -4.21 -1.26 -19.75
N ALA A 60 -5.10 -1.54 -20.71
CA ALA A 60 -4.92 -2.58 -21.72
C ALA A 60 -3.62 -2.42 -22.54
N ARG A 61 -3.13 -1.18 -22.69
CA ARG A 61 -1.85 -0.88 -23.38
C ARG A 61 -0.62 -1.52 -22.71
N TYR A 62 -0.71 -1.89 -21.45
CA TYR A 62 0.39 -2.51 -20.69
C TYR A 62 0.44 -4.03 -20.84
N GLY A 63 -0.49 -4.62 -21.58
CA GLY A 63 -0.42 -6.02 -22.00
C GLY A 63 -0.93 -7.02 -20.96
N ASN A 64 -0.30 -8.19 -20.93
CA ASN A 64 -0.79 -9.36 -20.19
C ASN A 64 -0.82 -9.10 -18.66
N GLY A 65 -1.97 -9.34 -18.02
CA GLY A 65 -2.19 -9.10 -16.59
C GLY A 65 -2.79 -7.74 -16.21
N ALA A 66 -2.99 -6.84 -17.18
CA ALA A 66 -3.55 -5.49 -16.96
C ALA A 66 -5.08 -5.40 -17.11
N ALA A 67 -5.79 -6.54 -17.12
CA ALA A 67 -7.22 -6.61 -17.44
C ALA A 67 -8.12 -5.84 -16.44
N GLY A 68 -7.73 -5.76 -15.17
CA GLY A 68 -8.39 -4.96 -14.14
C GLY A 68 -7.77 -3.56 -13.99
N GLY A 69 -6.45 -3.45 -14.16
CA GLY A 69 -5.73 -2.19 -14.09
C GLY A 69 -4.22 -2.37 -13.99
N VAL A 70 -3.51 -1.24 -13.95
CA VAL A 70 -2.06 -1.17 -13.77
C VAL A 70 -1.76 -0.28 -12.58
N VAL A 71 -0.86 -0.74 -11.72
CA VAL A 71 -0.26 0.05 -10.65
C VAL A 71 1.23 0.14 -10.93
N ASN A 72 1.72 1.33 -11.26
CA ASN A 72 3.13 1.59 -11.51
C ASN A 72 3.74 2.37 -10.34
N ILE A 73 4.66 1.74 -9.61
CA ILE A 73 5.41 2.35 -8.53
C ILE A 73 6.65 2.98 -9.14
N ILE A 74 6.80 4.30 -8.98
CA ILE A 74 7.96 5.04 -9.49
C ILE A 74 8.86 5.39 -8.31
N THR A 75 10.10 4.93 -8.37
CA THR A 75 11.10 5.15 -7.34
C THR A 75 11.75 6.53 -7.49
N LYS A 76 12.21 7.09 -6.36
CA LYS A 76 12.97 8.34 -6.36
C LYS A 76 14.25 8.16 -7.16
N LYS A 77 14.49 9.04 -8.11
CA LYS A 77 15.77 9.07 -8.84
C LYS A 77 16.91 9.49 -7.90
N PHE A 78 18.07 8.88 -8.11
CA PHE A 78 19.30 9.35 -7.49
C PHE A 78 19.71 10.64 -8.19
N ASP A 79 19.77 11.73 -7.42
CA ASP A 79 20.45 12.97 -7.83
C ASP A 79 21.93 12.86 -7.42
N ASP A 80 22.82 13.61 -8.09
CA ASP A 80 24.27 13.63 -7.78
C ASP A 80 24.61 14.21 -6.40
N GLN A 81 23.60 14.60 -5.61
CA GLN A 81 23.73 15.14 -4.26
C GLN A 81 23.50 14.05 -3.21
N TRP A 82 24.22 14.12 -2.09
CA TRP A 82 24.07 13.14 -1.01
C TRP A 82 22.78 13.42 -0.22
N HIS A 83 21.81 12.50 -0.31
CA HIS A 83 20.55 12.55 0.43
C HIS A 83 20.39 11.30 1.32
N GLY A 84 19.91 11.50 2.55
CA GLY A 84 19.55 10.43 3.47
C GLY A 84 18.29 10.81 4.26
N SER A 85 17.44 9.83 4.56
CA SER A 85 16.21 10.02 5.35
C SER A 85 16.19 9.04 6.50
N TRP A 86 15.81 9.52 7.70
CA TRP A 86 15.60 8.70 8.88
C TRP A 86 14.22 8.99 9.44
N ASN A 87 13.34 7.99 9.43
CA ASN A 87 11.98 8.11 9.92
C ASN A 87 11.86 7.48 11.30
N THR A 88 11.26 8.21 12.24
CA THR A 88 10.91 7.73 13.59
C THR A 88 9.40 7.82 13.78
N TYR A 89 8.79 6.78 14.36
CA TYR A 89 7.36 6.72 14.64
C TYR A 89 7.15 6.76 16.16
N LEU A 90 6.47 7.79 16.65
CA LEU A 90 6.09 7.92 18.06
C LEU A 90 4.57 7.91 18.18
N ASN A 91 4.04 6.91 18.87
CA ASN A 91 2.63 6.81 19.23
C ASN A 91 2.45 7.34 20.67
N ALA A 92 1.91 8.54 20.83
CA ALA A 92 1.57 9.09 22.15
C ALA A 92 0.12 8.74 22.52
N ALA A 93 -0.07 7.90 23.54
CA ALA A 93 -1.39 7.58 24.07
C ALA A 93 -1.90 8.74 24.94
N LEU A 94 -2.83 9.55 24.43
CA LEU A 94 -3.50 10.61 25.18
C LEU A 94 -4.67 10.06 26.01
N ASN A 95 -4.36 9.32 27.09
CA ASN A 95 -5.36 8.98 28.10
C ASN A 95 -5.39 10.05 29.20
N THR A 96 -5.92 11.24 28.88
CA THR A 96 -6.19 12.27 29.88
C THR A 96 -7.44 11.88 30.68
N ARG A 97 -7.28 11.04 31.71
CA ARG A 97 -8.31 10.87 32.74
C ARG A 97 -8.38 12.16 33.56
N MET A 98 -9.25 13.09 33.19
CA MET A 98 -9.67 14.14 34.11
C MET A 98 -10.35 13.48 35.31
N LYS A 99 -9.69 13.49 36.47
CA LYS A 99 -10.32 13.17 37.76
C LYS A 99 -11.36 14.26 38.03
N VAL A 100 -12.64 13.90 37.97
CA VAL A 100 -13.72 14.73 38.52
C VAL A 100 -13.46 14.84 40.04
N PRO A 101 -13.47 16.06 40.64
CA PRO A 101 -13.34 16.18 42.09
C PRO A 101 -14.60 15.63 42.74
N GLN A 102 -14.46 14.49 43.41
CA GLN A 102 -15.47 13.93 44.29
C GLN A 102 -15.35 14.69 45.61
N ASN A 103 -16.28 15.62 45.89
CA ASN A 103 -16.78 16.05 47.21
C ASN A 103 -17.35 17.48 47.12
N ALA A 104 -18.64 17.59 46.87
CA ALA A 104 -19.42 18.74 47.32
C ALA A 104 -20.16 18.32 48.61
N PRO A 105 -19.97 18.99 49.76
CA PRO A 105 -20.70 18.66 50.96
C PRO A 105 -22.19 18.92 50.75
N THR A 106 -23.02 17.88 50.87
CA THR A 106 -24.47 18.02 51.00
C THR A 106 -24.76 18.60 52.38
N SER A 107 -25.14 19.87 52.43
CA SER A 107 -25.66 20.50 53.64
C SER A 107 -27.08 21.03 53.40
N ALA A 108 -28.02 20.36 54.07
CA ALA A 108 -29.37 20.75 54.52
C ALA A 108 -30.34 21.38 53.53
#